data_AF-A0A453AWW4-F1
#
_entry.id   AF-A0A453AWW4-F1
#
_cell.length_a   1.000
_cell.length_b   1.000
_cell.length_c   1.000
_cell.angle_alpha   90.00
_cell.angle_beta   90.00
_cell.angle_gamma   90.00
#
_symmetry.space_group_name_H-M   'P 1'
#
loop_
_entity.id
_entity.type
_entity.pdbx_description
1 polymer ?
#
loop_
_entity_poly.entity_id
_entity_poly.type
_entity_poly.pdbx_seq_one_letter_code
_entity_poly.pdbx_strand_id
1 'polypeptide(L)'
;LATIHGYYLQALARLPKEKLRSQYHHSLLQAGHCYGPLDPVSNIILNTIWYSQAYPLTKKVDLEAISTGGLFRIAVRSFYGLVSFLCTRCATHLSPDQAMQRLQASGADLRIADPNHLDDDNNDDAMVSASVEQAYAAAAAAAFHPKPRDQAELLRPSNPMLRMASHYLKDGGKLSGMDADHLAECLFYSISELEQTEHAETNIEAVNKLTYGRMDRLINDFWNEHAAVVGMVKSLIDVYSRQPGV
;
A
#
# COMPACT_ATOMS: atom_id res chain seq x y z
N LEU A 1 -6.87 -12.54 -6.79
CA LEU A 1 -5.67 -11.77 -7.22
C LEU A 1 -5.95 -10.81 -8.38
N ALA A 2 -6.64 -11.21 -9.45
CA ALA A 2 -6.95 -10.30 -10.58
C ALA A 2 -7.66 -9.00 -10.15
N THR A 3 -8.66 -9.11 -9.26
CA THR A 3 -9.37 -7.95 -8.68
C THR A 3 -8.42 -6.99 -7.96
N ILE A 4 -7.58 -7.52 -7.06
CA ILE A 4 -6.58 -6.73 -6.31
C ILE A 4 -5.60 -6.06 -7.27
N HIS A 5 -5.10 -6.78 -8.28
CA HIS A 5 -4.24 -6.19 -9.31
C HIS A 5 -4.92 -5.04 -10.04
N GLY A 6 -6.23 -5.16 -10.35
CA GLY A 6 -7.04 -4.07 -10.89
C GLY A 6 -7.06 -2.83 -10.00
N TYR A 7 -7.15 -2.99 -8.67
CA TYR A 7 -7.08 -1.87 -7.73
C TYR A 7 -5.74 -1.14 -7.78
N TYR A 8 -4.62 -1.87 -7.94
CA TYR A 8 -3.32 -1.25 -8.12
C TYR A 8 -3.23 -0.43 -9.41
N LEU A 9 -3.79 -0.93 -10.52
CA LEU A 9 -3.85 -0.17 -11.77
C LEU A 9 -4.68 1.10 -11.63
N GLN A 10 -5.81 1.03 -10.93
CA GLN A 10 -6.66 2.20 -10.63
C GLN A 10 -5.92 3.19 -9.73
N ALA A 11 -5.20 2.73 -8.70
CA ALA A 11 -4.42 3.59 -7.83
C ALA A 11 -3.28 4.30 -8.60
N LEU A 12 -2.59 3.58 -9.50
CA LEU A 12 -1.57 4.16 -10.38
C LEU A 12 -2.14 5.24 -11.30
N ALA A 13 -3.35 5.03 -11.82
CA ALA A 13 -4.03 6.03 -12.65
C ALA A 13 -4.43 7.29 -11.87
N ARG A 14 -4.67 7.13 -10.57
CA ARG A 14 -5.09 8.22 -9.67
C ARG A 14 -3.92 8.99 -9.07
N LEU A 15 -2.78 8.37 -8.81
CA LEU A 15 -1.63 9.04 -8.19
C LEU A 15 -1.00 10.11 -9.11
N PRO A 16 -0.46 11.22 -8.55
CA PRO A 16 0.24 12.23 -9.35
C PRO A 16 1.48 11.62 -10.02
N LYS A 17 1.53 11.62 -11.35
CA LYS A 17 2.58 10.96 -12.16
C LYS A 17 4.00 11.35 -11.75
N GLU A 18 4.28 12.64 -11.57
CA GLU A 18 5.63 13.11 -11.22
C GLU A 18 6.06 12.63 -9.83
N LYS A 19 5.15 12.67 -8.85
CA LYS A 19 5.40 12.15 -7.50
C LYS A 19 5.54 10.64 -7.51
N LEU A 20 4.76 9.92 -8.32
CA LEU A 20 4.90 8.48 -8.48
C LEU A 20 6.30 8.09 -8.98
N ARG A 21 6.81 8.79 -9.99
CA ARG A 21 8.12 8.55 -10.57
C ARG A 21 9.27 8.81 -9.60
N SER A 22 9.20 9.91 -8.86
CA SER A 22 10.33 10.42 -8.06
C SER A 22 10.28 10.06 -6.57
N GLN A 23 9.10 9.74 -6.04
CA GLN A 23 8.86 9.66 -4.60
C GLN A 23 8.07 8.42 -4.19
N TYR A 24 6.90 8.18 -4.82
CA TYR A 24 5.96 7.17 -4.32
C TYR A 24 6.19 5.75 -4.85
N HIS A 25 7.04 5.52 -5.86
CA HIS A 25 7.27 4.17 -6.40
C HIS A 25 7.75 3.19 -5.31
N HIS A 26 8.64 3.62 -4.42
CA HIS A 26 9.16 2.79 -3.33
C HIS A 26 8.07 2.52 -2.29
N SER A 27 7.41 3.57 -1.79
CA SER A 27 6.36 3.44 -0.78
C SER A 27 5.18 2.61 -1.28
N LEU A 28 4.79 2.77 -2.55
CA LEU A 28 3.74 1.98 -3.18
C LEU A 28 4.08 0.47 -3.15
N LEU A 29 5.28 0.11 -3.59
CA LEU A 29 5.70 -1.29 -3.72
C LEU A 29 6.05 -1.98 -2.39
N GLN A 30 6.26 -1.19 -1.34
CA GLN A 30 6.70 -1.68 -0.04
C GLN A 30 5.60 -1.62 1.03
N ALA A 31 4.73 -0.61 0.96
CA ALA A 31 3.75 -0.29 1.99
C ALA A 31 2.35 0.05 1.47
N GLY A 32 2.17 0.28 0.16
CA GLY A 32 0.90 0.65 -0.47
C GLY A 32 -0.13 -0.48 -0.50
N HIS A 33 -0.51 -1.02 0.65
CA HIS A 33 -1.42 -2.15 0.76
C HIS A 33 -2.89 -1.75 0.58
N CYS A 34 -3.71 -2.67 0.06
CA CYS A 34 -5.13 -2.41 -0.21
C CYS A 34 -6.08 -2.70 0.96
N TYR A 35 -5.60 -3.29 2.07
CA TYR A 35 -6.41 -3.44 3.28
C TYR A 35 -6.44 -2.12 4.09
N GLY A 36 -7.53 -1.91 4.81
CA GLY A 36 -7.78 -0.70 5.58
C GLY A 36 -9.27 -0.36 5.61
N PRO A 37 -9.63 0.76 6.26
CA PRO A 37 -11.03 1.15 6.48
C PRO A 37 -11.68 1.83 5.26
N LEU A 38 -10.91 2.23 4.24
CA LEU A 38 -11.43 2.83 3.00
C LEU A 38 -11.65 1.76 1.93
N ASP A 39 -12.12 2.18 0.75
CA ASP A 39 -12.12 1.30 -0.41
C ASP A 39 -10.68 0.86 -0.78
N PRO A 40 -10.49 -0.29 -1.44
CA PRO A 40 -9.17 -0.83 -1.73
C PRO A 40 -8.24 0.13 -2.48
N VAL A 41 -8.76 0.96 -3.38
CA VAL A 41 -7.95 1.92 -4.16
C VAL A 41 -7.50 3.07 -3.27
N SER A 42 -8.41 3.62 -2.46
CA SER A 42 -8.09 4.68 -1.51
C SER A 42 -7.14 4.21 -0.42
N ASN A 43 -7.24 2.97 0.06
CA ASN A 43 -6.25 2.38 0.97
C ASN A 43 -4.86 2.31 0.35
N ILE A 44 -4.75 1.90 -0.92
CA ILE A 44 -3.44 1.87 -1.63
C ILE A 44 -2.84 3.27 -1.66
N ILE A 45 -3.62 4.29 -2.04
CA ILE A 45 -3.15 5.69 -2.14
C ILE A 45 -2.75 6.23 -0.77
N LEU A 46 -3.60 6.05 0.24
CA LEU A 46 -3.37 6.48 1.62
C LEU A 46 -2.06 5.90 2.17
N ASN A 47 -1.92 4.57 2.14
CA ASN A 47 -0.75 3.89 2.68
C ASN A 47 0.53 4.29 1.92
N THR A 48 0.44 4.49 0.60
CA THR A 48 1.56 4.94 -0.24
C THR A 48 2.05 6.32 0.15
N ILE A 49 1.13 7.27 0.35
CA ILE A 49 1.46 8.67 0.69
C ILE A 49 1.96 8.76 2.12
N TRP A 50 1.26 8.14 3.08
CA TRP A 50 1.68 8.08 4.47
C TRP A 50 3.10 7.52 4.61
N TYR A 51 3.37 6.34 4.04
CA TYR A 51 4.68 5.70 4.20
C TYR A 51 5.80 6.52 3.55
N SER A 52 5.52 7.17 2.42
CA SER A 52 6.50 8.04 1.77
C SER A 52 6.90 9.24 2.63
N GLN A 53 5.98 9.75 3.45
CA GLN A 53 6.21 10.88 4.33
C GLN A 53 6.83 10.44 5.66
N ALA A 54 6.38 9.30 6.19
CA ALA A 54 6.84 8.71 7.44
C ALA A 54 8.29 8.20 7.38
N TYR A 55 8.65 7.58 6.25
CA TYR A 55 9.96 6.93 6.07
C TYR A 55 10.55 7.35 4.72
N PRO A 56 10.94 8.62 4.56
CA PRO A 56 11.47 9.12 3.30
C PRO A 56 12.78 8.43 2.93
N LEU A 57 12.97 8.15 1.64
CA LEU A 57 14.23 7.61 1.14
C LEU A 57 15.33 8.65 1.27
N THR A 58 16.50 8.21 1.74
CA THR A 58 17.72 9.04 1.81
C THR A 58 18.27 9.37 0.42
N LYS A 59 18.07 8.48 -0.55
CA LYS A 59 18.47 8.66 -1.95
C LYS A 59 17.25 8.71 -2.85
N LYS A 60 17.10 9.80 -3.60
CA LYS A 60 16.08 9.93 -4.63
C LYS A 60 16.45 9.08 -5.84
N VAL A 61 15.47 8.33 -6.34
CA VAL A 61 15.59 7.50 -7.52
C VAL A 61 14.39 7.80 -8.40
N ASP A 62 14.62 8.23 -9.64
CA ASP A 62 13.53 8.47 -10.57
C ASP A 62 13.29 7.20 -11.39
N LEU A 63 12.07 6.65 -11.31
CA LEU A 63 11.65 5.50 -12.09
C LEU A 63 10.63 5.91 -13.14
N GLU A 64 10.84 5.46 -14.38
CA GLU A 64 9.87 5.75 -15.45
C GLU A 64 8.69 4.80 -15.51
N ALA A 65 8.88 3.60 -14.97
CA ALA A 65 7.95 2.50 -15.06
C ALA A 65 8.08 1.63 -13.80
N ILE A 66 6.95 1.05 -13.38
CA ILE A 66 6.89 0.10 -12.28
C ILE A 66 6.77 -1.29 -12.90
N SER A 67 7.58 -2.23 -12.44
CA SER A 67 7.56 -3.59 -12.98
C SER A 67 6.27 -4.32 -12.61
N THR A 68 5.79 -5.15 -13.54
CA THR A 68 4.62 -6.03 -13.33
C THR A 68 4.86 -7.00 -12.17
N GLY A 69 6.09 -7.52 -12.03
CA GLY A 69 6.48 -8.36 -10.90
C GLY A 69 6.41 -7.63 -9.56
N GLY A 70 6.80 -6.35 -9.51
CA GLY A 70 6.65 -5.51 -8.33
C GLY A 70 5.19 -5.32 -7.92
N LEU A 71 4.32 -5.00 -8.89
CA LEU A 71 2.88 -4.87 -8.67
C LEU A 71 2.23 -6.18 -8.23
N PHE A 72 2.62 -7.30 -8.86
CA PHE A 72 2.11 -8.61 -8.46
C PHE A 72 2.52 -8.95 -7.02
N ARG A 73 3.77 -8.68 -6.64
CA ARG A 73 4.27 -8.92 -5.28
C ARG A 73 3.48 -8.13 -4.24
N ILE A 74 3.24 -6.84 -4.45
CA ILE A 74 2.48 -6.04 -3.49
C ILE A 74 1.00 -6.48 -3.45
N ALA A 75 0.41 -6.87 -4.58
CA ALA A 75 -0.94 -7.42 -4.63
C ALA A 75 -1.08 -8.73 -3.82
N VAL A 76 -0.11 -9.64 -3.93
CA VAL A 76 -0.08 -10.88 -3.13
C VAL A 76 0.10 -10.57 -1.64
N ARG A 77 0.97 -9.63 -1.29
CA ARG A 77 1.15 -9.19 0.10
C ARG A 77 -0.13 -8.62 0.69
N SER A 78 -0.85 -7.78 -0.07
CA SER A 78 -2.14 -7.27 0.37
C SER A 78 -3.19 -8.36 0.53
N PHE A 79 -3.19 -9.37 -0.35
CA PHE A 79 -4.04 -10.55 -0.17
C PHE A 79 -3.75 -11.28 1.15
N TYR A 80 -2.48 -11.49 1.51
CA TYR A 80 -2.12 -12.07 2.81
C TYR A 80 -2.60 -11.21 3.98
N GLY A 81 -2.45 -9.88 3.88
CA GLY A 81 -2.97 -8.96 4.90
C GLY A 81 -4.49 -9.04 5.06
N LEU A 82 -5.23 -9.08 3.95
CA LEU A 82 -6.69 -9.22 3.96
C LEU A 82 -7.15 -10.54 4.61
N VAL A 83 -6.54 -11.66 4.25
CA VAL A 83 -6.86 -12.97 4.84
C VAL A 83 -6.53 -12.97 6.34
N SER A 84 -5.35 -12.47 6.72
CA SER A 84 -4.95 -12.40 8.12
C SER A 84 -5.88 -11.50 8.93
N PHE A 85 -6.29 -10.35 8.39
CA PHE A 85 -7.26 -9.46 9.04
C PHE A 85 -8.53 -10.21 9.42
N LEU A 86 -9.17 -10.89 8.46
CA LEU A 86 -10.43 -11.61 8.69
C LEU A 86 -10.27 -12.78 9.65
N CYS A 87 -9.20 -13.56 9.54
CA CYS A 87 -8.91 -14.67 10.45
C CYS A 87 -8.68 -14.21 11.90
N THR A 88 -8.11 -13.03 12.11
CA THR A 88 -7.89 -12.44 13.43
C THR A 88 -9.16 -11.77 13.97
N ARG A 89 -9.92 -11.07 13.12
CA ARG A 89 -11.08 -10.25 13.51
C ARG A 89 -12.28 -11.08 13.98
N CYS A 90 -12.43 -12.32 13.52
CA CYS A 90 -13.62 -13.13 13.80
C CYS A 90 -13.46 -14.05 15.03
N ALA A 91 -14.38 -13.90 15.98
CA ALA A 91 -14.48 -14.66 17.24
C ALA A 91 -14.44 -16.19 17.10
N THR A 92 -14.94 -16.72 15.99
CA THR A 92 -14.98 -18.16 15.71
C THR A 92 -13.75 -18.67 14.95
N HIS A 93 -12.68 -17.87 14.83
CA HIS A 93 -11.49 -18.15 14.01
C HIS A 93 -11.88 -18.67 12.62
N LEU A 94 -12.24 -17.74 11.72
CA LEU A 94 -12.39 -18.07 10.30
C LEU A 94 -11.17 -18.84 9.82
N SER A 95 -11.39 -19.97 9.14
CA SER A 95 -10.29 -20.63 8.46
C SER A 95 -9.80 -19.73 7.30
N PRO A 96 -8.52 -19.83 6.89
CA PRO A 96 -8.02 -19.10 5.74
C PRO A 96 -8.90 -19.30 4.49
N ASP A 97 -9.39 -20.51 4.24
CA ASP A 97 -10.26 -20.81 3.11
C ASP A 97 -11.60 -20.06 3.18
N GLN A 98 -12.21 -19.98 4.37
CA GLN A 98 -13.45 -19.22 4.57
C GLN A 98 -13.22 -17.72 4.40
N ALA A 99 -12.09 -17.19 4.89
CA ALA A 99 -11.70 -15.79 4.67
C ALA A 99 -11.51 -15.51 3.16
N MET A 100 -10.87 -16.42 2.42
CA MET A 100 -10.70 -16.28 0.97
C MET A 100 -12.03 -16.29 0.22
N GLN A 101 -12.96 -17.17 0.59
CA GLN A 101 -14.31 -17.20 -0.01
C GLN A 101 -15.07 -15.90 0.23
N ARG A 102 -14.98 -15.34 1.45
CA ARG A 102 -15.58 -14.05 1.77
C ARG A 102 -14.97 -12.90 0.97
N LEU A 103 -13.64 -12.86 0.86
CA LEU A 103 -12.94 -11.88 0.04
C LEU A 103 -13.32 -12.00 -1.44
N GLN A 104 -13.54 -13.22 -1.94
CA GLN A 104 -14.00 -13.41 -3.31
C GLN A 104 -15.41 -12.82 -3.51
N ALA A 105 -16.32 -13.06 -2.57
CA ALA A 105 -17.68 -12.52 -2.61
C ALA A 105 -17.72 -10.99 -2.47
N SER A 106 -16.80 -10.41 -1.70
CA SER A 106 -16.73 -8.96 -1.46
C SER A 106 -15.92 -8.17 -2.50
N GLY A 107 -15.31 -8.86 -3.47
CA GLY A 107 -14.34 -8.23 -4.37
C GLY A 107 -13.03 -7.81 -3.69
N ALA A 108 -12.69 -8.39 -2.54
CA ALA A 108 -11.54 -8.05 -1.71
C ALA A 108 -11.64 -6.67 -1.02
N ASP A 109 -12.85 -6.15 -0.85
CA ASP A 109 -13.14 -4.97 -0.04
C ASP A 109 -13.45 -5.40 1.42
N LEU A 110 -12.68 -4.91 2.39
CA LEU A 110 -12.88 -5.24 3.80
C LEU A 110 -14.15 -4.62 4.39
N ARG A 111 -14.62 -3.49 3.87
CA ARG A 111 -15.85 -2.84 4.34
C ARG A 111 -17.09 -3.71 4.11
N ILE A 112 -16.98 -4.63 3.16
CA ILE A 112 -18.01 -5.61 2.82
C ILE A 112 -17.68 -6.99 3.41
N ALA A 113 -16.40 -7.36 3.48
CA ALA A 113 -15.97 -8.67 3.96
C ALA A 113 -15.97 -8.83 5.49
N ASP A 114 -15.74 -7.74 6.23
CA ASP A 114 -15.71 -7.75 7.69
C ASP A 114 -17.15 -7.85 8.22
N PRO A 115 -17.53 -8.97 8.85
CA PRO A 115 -18.88 -9.15 9.38
C PRO A 115 -19.20 -8.15 10.49
N ASN A 116 -18.19 -7.64 11.19
CA ASN A 116 -18.34 -6.76 12.35
C ASN A 116 -18.24 -5.28 11.95
N HIS A 117 -18.30 -4.95 10.66
CA HIS A 117 -18.21 -3.57 10.17
C HIS A 117 -19.43 -2.70 10.55
N LEU A 118 -20.55 -3.33 10.93
CA LEU A 118 -21.82 -2.68 11.27
C LEU A 118 -22.29 -2.92 12.72
N ASP A 119 -21.57 -3.70 13.51
CA ASP A 119 -22.00 -4.04 14.87
C ASP A 119 -21.62 -2.91 15.85
N ASP A 120 -22.57 -2.01 16.01
CA ASP A 120 -22.66 -0.96 17.01
C ASP A 120 -22.88 -1.59 18.40
N ASP A 121 -21.82 -1.63 19.22
CA ASP A 121 -21.76 -1.64 20.70
C ASP A 121 -22.73 -2.48 21.57
N ASN A 122 -23.63 -3.33 21.05
CA ASN A 122 -24.76 -3.85 21.83
C ASN A 122 -24.96 -5.37 21.84
N ASN A 123 -23.92 -6.17 21.61
CA ASN A 123 -24.01 -7.63 21.81
C ASN A 123 -22.98 -8.12 22.82
N ASP A 124 -23.36 -8.08 24.09
CA ASP A 124 -22.61 -8.61 25.25
C ASP A 124 -22.43 -10.15 25.23
N ASP A 125 -22.91 -10.85 24.20
CA ASP A 125 -22.87 -12.31 24.08
C ASP A 125 -21.92 -12.82 22.95
N ALA A 126 -21.13 -11.94 22.35
CA ALA A 126 -20.14 -12.32 21.34
C ALA A 126 -18.79 -12.69 21.97
N MET A 127 -18.53 -14.00 22.02
CA MET A 127 -17.21 -14.62 22.25
C MET A 127 -16.06 -13.77 21.67
N VAL A 128 -15.02 -13.52 22.47
CA VAL A 128 -13.99 -12.47 22.29
C VAL A 128 -13.45 -12.39 20.84
N SER A 129 -13.98 -11.45 20.04
CA SER A 129 -13.37 -11.04 18.76
C SER A 129 -12.14 -10.19 19.03
N ALA A 130 -11.03 -10.40 18.33
CA ALA A 130 -9.88 -9.51 18.43
C ALA A 130 -10.30 -8.07 18.04
N SER A 131 -9.65 -7.08 18.65
CA SER A 131 -9.93 -5.67 18.31
C SER A 131 -9.58 -5.40 16.84
N VAL A 132 -10.16 -4.35 16.26
CA VAL A 132 -9.88 -3.94 14.88
C VAL A 132 -8.39 -3.63 14.71
N GLU A 133 -7.76 -3.01 15.71
CA GLU A 133 -6.34 -2.67 15.76
C GLU A 133 -5.46 -3.92 15.76
N GLN A 134 -5.82 -4.94 16.56
CA GLN A 134 -5.13 -6.23 16.55
C GLN A 134 -5.21 -6.91 15.19
N ALA A 135 -6.36 -6.84 14.52
CA ALA A 135 -6.55 -7.37 13.18
C ALA A 135 -5.70 -6.62 12.14
N TYR A 136 -5.59 -5.29 12.23
CA TYR A 136 -4.68 -4.52 11.36
C TYR A 136 -3.20 -4.81 11.62
N ALA A 137 -2.79 -4.97 12.88
CA ALA A 137 -1.42 -5.36 13.20
C ALA A 137 -1.07 -6.74 12.62
N ALA A 138 -1.99 -7.71 12.72
CA ALA A 138 -1.83 -9.03 12.10
C ALA A 138 -1.77 -8.94 10.56
N ALA A 139 -2.66 -8.13 9.95
CA ALA A 139 -2.66 -7.89 8.52
C ALA A 139 -1.33 -7.32 8.03
N ALA A 140 -0.81 -6.30 8.72
CA ALA A 140 0.46 -5.67 8.38
C ALA A 140 1.65 -6.61 8.53
N ALA A 141 1.67 -7.46 9.56
CA ALA A 141 2.69 -8.49 9.71
C ALA A 141 2.63 -9.53 8.57
N ALA A 142 1.45 -10.07 8.26
CA ALA A 142 1.25 -11.05 7.20
C ALA A 142 1.56 -10.49 5.79
N ALA A 143 1.33 -9.20 5.59
CA ALA A 143 1.65 -8.49 4.35
C ALA A 143 3.14 -8.14 4.20
N PHE A 144 3.98 -8.45 5.20
CA PHE A 144 5.39 -8.06 5.25
C PHE A 144 5.58 -6.53 5.18
N HIS A 145 4.71 -5.78 5.85
CA HIS A 145 4.87 -4.33 5.99
C HIS A 145 6.16 -4.02 6.79
N PRO A 146 6.99 -3.05 6.40
CA PRO A 146 8.24 -2.74 7.12
C PRO A 146 8.03 -2.22 8.54
N LYS A 147 6.86 -1.62 8.79
CA LYS A 147 6.48 -0.99 10.06
C LYS A 147 5.07 -1.40 10.47
N PRO A 148 4.83 -2.67 10.86
CA PRO A 148 3.48 -3.19 11.03
C PRO A 148 2.64 -2.47 12.08
N ARG A 149 3.27 -2.05 13.19
CA ARG A 149 2.61 -1.35 14.30
C ARG A 149 2.16 0.04 13.88
N ASP A 150 3.07 0.80 13.30
CA ASP A 150 2.83 2.18 12.87
C ASP A 150 1.72 2.23 11.80
N GLN A 151 1.66 1.21 10.93
CA GLN A 151 0.55 1.07 9.99
C GLN A 151 -0.79 0.74 10.69
N ALA A 152 -0.79 -0.11 11.71
CA ALA A 152 -2.01 -0.41 12.46
C ALA A 152 -2.55 0.84 13.18
N GLU A 153 -1.67 1.67 13.76
CA GLU A 153 -2.04 2.95 14.36
C GLU A 153 -2.59 3.95 13.33
N LEU A 154 -2.03 3.99 12.12
CA LEU A 154 -2.61 4.78 11.02
C LEU A 154 -4.06 4.35 10.73
N LEU A 155 -4.31 3.05 10.66
CA LEU A 155 -5.58 2.48 10.22
C LEU A 155 -6.62 2.33 11.35
N ARG A 156 -6.27 2.67 12.60
CA ARG A 156 -7.18 2.54 13.74
C ARG A 156 -8.45 3.40 13.54
N PRO A 157 -9.65 2.92 13.93
CA PRO A 157 -10.90 3.66 13.72
C PRO A 157 -10.92 5.08 14.32
N SER A 158 -10.20 5.29 15.43
CA SER A 158 -10.13 6.58 16.12
C SER A 158 -9.18 7.60 15.47
N ASN A 159 -8.51 7.27 14.37
CA ASN A 159 -7.60 8.21 13.71
C ASN A 159 -8.40 9.28 12.92
N PRO A 160 -8.37 10.57 13.34
CA PRO A 160 -9.14 11.62 12.69
C PRO A 160 -8.67 11.89 11.25
N MET A 161 -7.42 11.55 10.90
CA MET A 161 -6.88 11.77 9.55
C MET A 161 -7.51 10.84 8.52
N LEU A 162 -8.04 9.67 8.90
CA LEU A 162 -8.74 8.77 7.97
C LEU A 162 -10.01 9.39 7.41
N ARG A 163 -10.77 10.10 8.24
CA ARG A 163 -12.01 10.77 7.81
C ARG A 163 -11.72 11.89 6.81
N MET A 164 -10.65 12.64 7.04
CA MET A 164 -10.20 13.68 6.12
C MET A 164 -9.64 13.09 4.82
N ALA A 165 -8.80 12.05 4.90
CA ALA A 165 -8.27 11.37 3.74
C ALA A 165 -9.38 10.80 2.84
N SER A 166 -10.43 10.25 3.45
CA SER A 166 -11.63 9.79 2.74
C SER A 166 -12.25 10.90 1.88
N HIS A 167 -12.29 12.15 2.36
CA HIS A 167 -12.81 13.29 1.59
C HIS A 167 -11.96 13.56 0.34
N TYR A 168 -10.64 13.60 0.46
CA TYR A 168 -9.72 13.80 -0.68
C TYR A 168 -9.77 12.65 -1.70
N LEU A 169 -10.12 11.45 -1.26
CA LEU A 169 -10.07 10.24 -2.09
C LEU A 169 -11.43 9.81 -2.64
N LYS A 170 -12.52 10.50 -2.30
CA LYS A 170 -13.89 10.08 -2.64
C LYS A 170 -14.21 10.13 -4.15
N ASP A 171 -13.69 11.11 -4.86
CA ASP A 171 -14.14 11.44 -6.22
C ASP A 171 -13.63 10.48 -7.30
N GLY A 172 -12.78 9.49 -6.94
CA GLY A 172 -12.24 8.49 -7.86
C GLY A 172 -11.32 9.05 -8.97
N GLY A 173 -11.27 10.37 -9.12
CA GLY A 173 -10.44 11.08 -10.06
C GLY A 173 -8.95 11.03 -9.73
N LYS A 174 -8.17 11.57 -10.66
CA LYS A 174 -6.73 11.77 -10.48
C LYS A 174 -6.49 12.79 -9.37
N LEU A 175 -5.71 12.38 -8.37
CA LEU A 175 -5.29 13.24 -7.28
C LEU A 175 -4.33 14.30 -7.82
N SER A 176 -4.59 15.57 -7.53
CA SER A 176 -3.67 16.63 -7.91
C SER A 176 -2.39 16.56 -7.07
N GLY A 177 -1.30 17.17 -7.56
CA GLY A 177 -0.06 17.26 -6.78
C GLY A 177 -0.29 17.98 -5.44
N MET A 178 -1.07 19.07 -5.48
CA MET A 178 -1.42 19.87 -4.31
C MET A 178 -2.24 19.07 -3.30
N ASP A 179 -3.26 18.32 -3.72
CA ASP A 179 -4.07 17.50 -2.81
C ASP A 179 -3.22 16.38 -2.19
N ALA A 180 -2.29 15.80 -2.96
CA ALA A 180 -1.37 14.80 -2.45
C ALA A 180 -0.39 15.38 -1.41
N ASP A 181 0.06 16.62 -1.58
CA ASP A 181 0.89 17.34 -0.60
C ASP A 181 0.10 17.62 0.69
N HIS A 182 -1.10 18.18 0.59
CA HIS A 182 -1.95 18.42 1.75
C HIS A 182 -2.26 17.11 2.50
N LEU A 183 -2.59 16.04 1.76
CA LEU A 183 -2.82 14.73 2.36
C LEU A 183 -1.58 14.21 3.08
N ALA A 184 -0.38 14.38 2.51
CA ALA A 184 0.88 13.99 3.14
C ALA A 184 1.15 14.77 4.44
N GLU A 185 0.96 16.09 4.42
CA GLU A 185 1.12 16.94 5.61
C GLU A 185 0.15 16.54 6.72
N CYS A 186 -1.12 16.30 6.38
CA CYS A 186 -2.11 15.84 7.35
C CYS A 186 -1.74 14.50 7.98
N LEU A 187 -1.30 13.54 7.17
CA LEU A 187 -0.90 12.22 7.63
C LEU A 187 0.38 12.25 8.47
N PHE A 188 1.25 13.24 8.26
CA PHE A 188 2.45 13.45 9.07
C PHE A 188 2.13 13.77 10.54
N TYR A 189 1.08 14.56 10.79
CA TYR A 189 0.67 14.88 12.16
C TYR A 189 0.22 13.64 12.96
N SER A 190 -0.29 12.59 12.30
CA SER A 190 -0.57 11.30 12.95
C SER A 190 0.68 10.56 13.42
N ILE A 191 1.86 10.87 12.86
CA ILE A 191 3.14 10.21 13.16
C ILE A 191 3.84 10.90 14.32
N SER A 192 3.77 12.23 14.38
CA SER A 192 4.41 13.02 15.47
C SER A 192 3.82 12.71 16.86
N GLU A 193 2.59 12.19 16.95
CA GLU A 193 2.04 11.68 18.21
C GLU A 193 2.62 10.30 18.62
N LEU A 194 3.19 9.54 17.68
CA LEU A 194 3.77 8.20 17.91
C LEU A 194 5.28 8.26 18.25
N GLU A 195 5.96 9.36 17.92
CA GLU A 195 7.42 9.53 18.08
C GLU A 195 7.92 9.74 19.53
N GLN A 196 7.10 9.52 20.56
CA GLN A 196 7.60 9.46 21.94
C GLN A 196 8.28 8.13 22.31
N THR A 197 8.47 7.20 21.36
CA THR A 197 9.18 5.93 21.65
C THR A 197 10.19 5.54 20.57
N GLU A 198 11.46 5.73 20.92
CA GLU A 198 12.67 5.06 20.40
C GLU A 198 12.97 5.15 18.90
N HIS A 199 13.73 6.18 18.52
CA HIS A 199 14.68 6.04 17.41
C HIS A 199 15.90 5.24 17.88
N ALA A 200 15.86 3.91 17.69
CA ALA A 200 17.10 3.17 17.55
C ALA A 200 17.71 3.54 16.19
N GLU A 201 18.77 4.35 16.22
CA GLU A 201 19.65 4.53 15.08
C GLU A 201 20.06 3.14 14.57
N THR A 202 19.56 2.78 13.38
CA THR A 202 20.01 1.56 12.72
C THR A 202 21.44 1.81 12.29
N ASN A 203 22.37 1.22 13.02
CA ASN A 203 23.79 1.19 12.68
C ASN A 203 23.89 0.60 11.27
N ILE A 204 24.20 1.44 10.27
CA ILE A 204 24.32 0.99 8.88
C ILE A 204 25.61 0.16 8.82
N GLU A 205 25.49 -1.14 9.02
CA GLU A 205 26.62 -2.06 8.85
C GLU A 205 27.09 -1.97 7.39
N ALA A 206 28.36 -1.58 7.21
CA ALA A 206 28.96 -1.51 5.90
C ALA A 206 28.93 -2.90 5.25
N VAL A 207 28.23 -3.01 4.13
CA VAL A 207 28.11 -4.26 3.38
C VAL A 207 29.50 -4.68 2.89
N ASN A 208 29.88 -5.94 3.09
CA ASN A 208 31.19 -6.43 2.64
C ASN A 208 31.36 -6.29 1.12
N LYS A 209 32.62 -6.21 0.67
CA LYS A 209 32.98 -5.93 -0.74
C LYS A 209 32.36 -6.90 -1.75
N LEU A 210 32.21 -8.17 -1.38
CA LEU A 210 31.63 -9.20 -2.25
C LEU A 210 30.12 -8.96 -2.44
N THR A 211 29.41 -8.72 -1.34
CA THR A 211 27.97 -8.41 -1.37
C THR A 211 27.72 -7.09 -2.08
N TYR A 212 28.54 -6.07 -1.85
CA TYR A 212 28.49 -4.82 -2.60
C TYR A 212 28.65 -5.07 -4.10
N GLY A 213 29.67 -5.82 -4.54
CA GLY A 213 29.87 -6.13 -5.96
C GLY A 213 28.77 -7.01 -6.58
N ARG A 214 28.00 -7.76 -5.78
CA ARG A 214 26.79 -8.45 -6.25
C ARG A 214 25.61 -7.48 -6.38
N MET A 215 25.40 -6.62 -5.38
CA MET A 215 24.34 -5.61 -5.40
C MET A 215 24.54 -4.62 -6.54
N ASP A 216 25.76 -4.14 -6.75
CA ASP A 216 26.11 -3.21 -7.83
C ASP A 216 25.80 -3.80 -9.21
N ARG A 217 26.14 -5.08 -9.43
CA ARG A 217 25.76 -5.79 -10.67
C ARG A 217 24.24 -5.87 -10.85
N LEU A 218 23.50 -6.29 -9.82
CA LEU A 218 22.04 -6.36 -9.89
C LEU A 218 21.39 -5.00 -10.16
N ILE A 219 21.94 -3.93 -9.57
CA ILE A 219 21.47 -2.56 -9.81
C ILE A 219 21.73 -2.15 -11.27
N ASN A 220 22.93 -2.40 -11.78
CA ASN A 220 23.28 -2.08 -13.16
C ASN A 220 22.44 -2.88 -14.16
N ASP A 221 22.24 -4.18 -13.92
CA ASP A 221 21.40 -5.04 -14.75
C ASP A 221 19.95 -4.53 -14.78
N PHE A 222 19.41 -4.14 -13.61
CA PHE A 222 18.09 -3.53 -13.51
C PHE A 222 17.98 -2.25 -14.36
N TRP A 223 18.95 -1.34 -14.27
CA TRP A 223 18.89 -0.08 -15.02
C TRP A 223 19.03 -0.29 -16.53
N ASN A 224 19.84 -1.25 -16.96
CA ASN A 224 19.96 -1.61 -18.37
C ASN A 224 18.64 -2.18 -18.91
N GLU A 225 18.02 -3.11 -18.18
CA GLU A 225 16.72 -3.69 -18.56
C GLU A 225 15.61 -2.64 -18.57
N HIS A 226 15.58 -1.78 -17.55
CA HIS A 226 14.62 -0.69 -17.43
C HIS A 226 14.70 0.26 -18.63
N ALA A 227 15.91 0.71 -18.98
CA ALA A 227 16.12 1.59 -20.13
C ALA A 227 15.69 0.94 -21.45
N ALA A 228 15.98 -0.35 -21.64
CA ALA A 228 15.60 -1.09 -22.84
C ALA A 228 14.07 -1.21 -22.98
N VAL A 229 13.38 -1.62 -21.91
CA VAL A 229 11.91 -1.78 -21.90
C VAL A 229 11.21 -0.44 -22.09
N VAL A 230 11.65 0.59 -21.36
CA VAL A 230 11.08 1.93 -21.49
C VAL A 230 11.30 2.48 -22.90
N GLY A 231 12.48 2.30 -23.49
CA GLY A 231 12.77 2.69 -24.87
C GLY A 231 11.84 2.00 -25.88
N MET A 232 11.63 0.69 -25.72
CA MET A 232 10.73 -0.10 -26.56
C MET A 232 9.28 0.41 -26.46
N VAL A 233 8.78 0.62 -25.23
CA VAL A 233 7.41 1.11 -25.02
C VAL A 233 7.23 2.51 -25.60
N LYS A 234 8.18 3.42 -25.40
CA LYS A 234 8.13 4.77 -26.00
C LYS A 234 8.10 4.71 -27.52
N SER A 235 8.92 3.84 -28.14
CA SER A 235 8.92 3.65 -29.58
C SER A 235 7.59 3.08 -30.09
N LEU A 236 7.02 2.11 -29.40
CA LEU A 236 5.71 1.54 -29.75
C LEU A 236 4.58 2.59 -29.64
N ILE A 237 4.59 3.41 -28.58
CA ILE A 237 3.63 4.50 -28.41
C ILE A 237 3.76 5.50 -29.55
N ASP A 238 4.97 5.90 -29.92
CA ASP A 238 5.22 6.84 -31.02
C ASP A 238 4.76 6.28 -32.37
N VAL A 239 5.01 4.98 -32.64
CA VAL A 239 4.47 4.29 -33.83
C VAL A 239 2.94 4.31 -33.83
N TYR A 240 2.31 3.97 -32.71
CA TYR A 240 0.85 3.98 -32.58
C TYR A 240 0.26 5.38 -32.78
N SER A 241 0.87 6.41 -32.18
CA SER A 241 0.44 7.81 -32.31
C SER A 241 0.62 8.38 -33.72
N ARG A 242 1.46 7.77 -34.57
CA ARG A 242 1.67 8.18 -35.97
C ARG A 242 0.77 7.46 -36.96
N GLN A 243 0.03 6.42 -36.54
CA GLN A 243 -0.96 5.79 -37.40
C GLN A 243 -2.16 6.75 -37.56
N PRO A 244 -2.54 7.15 -38.80
CA PRO A 244 -3.74 7.94 -39.00
C PRO A 244 -4.93 7.14 -38.48
N GLY A 245 -5.77 7.79 -37.68
CA GLY A 245 -6.91 7.16 -37.01
C GLY A 245 -7.76 6.34 -37.98
N VAL A 246 -8.07 5.11 -37.58
CA VAL A 246 -9.18 4.34 -38.16
C VAL A 246 -10.49 4.93 -37.67
#